data_AF-A0AA35WR37-F1
#
_entry.id   AF-A0AA35WR37-F1
#
_cell.length_a   1.000
_cell.length_b   1.000
_cell.length_c   1.000
_cell.angle_alpha   90.00
_cell.angle_beta   90.00
_cell.angle_gamma   90.00
#
_symmetry.space_group_name_H-M   'P 1'
#
loop_
_entity.id
_entity.type
_entity.pdbx_description
1 polymer ?
#
loop_
_entity_poly.entity_id
_entity_poly.type
_entity_poly.pdbx_seq_one_letter_code
_entity_poly.pdbx_strand_id
1 'polypeptide(L)'
;MATCSGTYLHALLTGPPGVGKTTLIKKVCAVVAKKRGDVKMSGFYTEEVREGGGRVGFDVVTLQGERAILARVSGVSQGHSVTEGATRRPREASPTVGRYQVDVTSFETIALPALEYKSTKTPVALSKVRGNSSVSDSPKILERKPPGRKTTSAYSSTLETGVKSGKRDELPVQLHMRDCLVVIDEIGKMELFSKSFVASVEGLFENMSNEWRVVLATIPVAGRGKSHWLLEELRHRRNCRLFQVTEKNRDSLVQEVSDFVLQRLTAAQ
;
A
#
# COMPACT_ATOMS: atom_id res chain seq x y z
N MET A 1 -7.89 28.84 19.82
CA MET A 1 -7.84 27.79 18.79
C MET A 1 -6.39 27.40 18.59
N ALA A 2 -5.98 26.22 19.04
CA ALA A 2 -4.58 25.79 18.99
C ALA A 2 -4.25 25.21 17.61
N THR A 3 -3.26 25.80 16.95
CA THR A 3 -2.60 25.30 15.75
C THR A 3 -1.77 24.07 16.12
N CYS A 4 -2.27 22.86 15.85
CA CYS A 4 -1.48 21.64 16.04
C CYS A 4 -0.52 21.43 14.85
N SER A 5 0.68 21.98 15.00
CA SER A 5 1.89 21.66 14.25
C SER A 5 2.33 20.21 14.51
N GLY A 6 1.69 19.26 13.83
CA GLY A 6 2.12 17.87 13.73
C GLY A 6 1.54 17.24 12.48
N THR A 7 2.29 17.18 11.39
CA THR A 7 1.79 16.66 10.11
C THR A 7 1.83 15.13 10.06
N TYR A 8 1.18 14.42 11.01
CA TYR A 8 0.98 12.97 10.97
C TYR A 8 0.52 12.45 9.61
N LEU A 9 1.33 11.69 8.89
CA LEU A 9 0.98 11.17 7.57
C LEU A 9 0.08 9.92 7.66
N HIS A 10 0.35 9.04 8.63
CA HIS A 10 -0.27 7.73 8.75
C HIS A 10 -1.22 7.66 9.96
N ALA A 11 -2.21 6.76 9.88
CA ALA A 11 -3.13 6.46 10.95
C ALA A 11 -2.86 5.05 11.50
N LEU A 12 -2.65 4.97 12.81
CA LEU A 12 -2.55 3.71 13.53
C LEU A 12 -3.76 3.58 14.45
N LEU A 13 -4.40 2.41 14.48
CA LEU A 13 -5.47 2.09 15.39
C LEU A 13 -4.97 1.10 16.44
N THR A 14 -5.29 1.33 17.70
CA THR A 14 -5.02 0.37 18.78
C THR A 14 -6.21 0.22 19.69
N GLY A 15 -6.37 -0.95 20.30
CA GLY A 15 -7.49 -1.23 21.18
C GLY A 15 -7.58 -2.71 21.52
N PRO A 16 -8.38 -3.07 22.54
CA PRO A 16 -8.51 -4.45 23.00
C PRO A 16 -8.89 -5.42 21.86
N PRO A 17 -8.50 -6.70 21.94
CA PRO A 17 -8.99 -7.73 21.02
C PRO A 17 -10.52 -7.75 20.99
N GLY A 18 -11.12 -7.89 19.80
CA GLY A 18 -12.58 -7.96 19.66
C GLY A 18 -13.33 -6.62 19.71
N VAL A 19 -12.67 -5.49 19.97
CA VAL A 19 -13.33 -4.16 20.04
C VAL A 19 -13.95 -3.67 18.71
N GLY A 20 -13.58 -4.31 17.60
CA GLY A 20 -14.11 -4.01 16.26
C GLY A 20 -13.19 -3.15 15.38
N LYS A 21 -11.87 -3.19 15.57
CA LYS A 21 -10.88 -2.44 14.77
C LYS A 21 -10.99 -2.74 13.26
N THR A 22 -11.04 -4.03 12.90
CA THR A 22 -11.26 -4.49 11.51
C THR A 22 -12.54 -3.91 10.92
N THR A 23 -13.64 -3.92 11.68
CA THR A 23 -14.92 -3.33 11.27
C THR A 23 -14.80 -1.83 11.04
N LEU A 24 -14.08 -1.12 11.92
CA LEU A 24 -13.81 0.31 11.78
C LEU A 24 -13.01 0.58 10.50
N ILE A 25 -11.93 -0.17 10.24
CA ILE A 25 -11.14 -0.05 9.00
C ILE A 25 -12.00 -0.27 7.76
N LYS A 26 -12.80 -1.35 7.72
CA LYS A 26 -13.69 -1.63 6.58
C LYS A 26 -14.67 -0.47 6.33
N LYS A 27 -15.23 0.11 7.40
CA LYS A 27 -16.10 1.31 7.30
C LYS A 27 -15.35 2.54 6.78
N VAL A 28 -14.13 2.80 7.26
CA VAL A 28 -13.28 3.91 6.78
C VAL A 28 -12.98 3.76 5.29
N CYS A 29 -12.59 2.56 4.84
CA CYS A 29 -12.33 2.29 3.43
C CYS A 29 -13.57 2.57 2.57
N ALA A 30 -14.76 2.17 3.02
CA ALA A 30 -16.01 2.46 2.33
C ALA A 30 -16.31 3.97 2.23
N VAL A 31 -16.06 4.73 3.31
CA VAL A 31 -16.22 6.20 3.30
C VAL A 31 -15.23 6.86 2.35
N VAL A 32 -13.96 6.45 2.38
CA VAL A 32 -12.92 6.99 1.48
C VAL A 32 -13.27 6.67 0.03
N ALA A 33 -13.66 5.43 -0.29
CA ALA A 33 -14.03 5.04 -1.65
C ALA A 33 -15.24 5.84 -2.18
N LYS A 34 -16.21 6.12 -1.30
CA LYS A 34 -17.38 6.94 -1.64
C LYS A 34 -17.02 8.41 -1.88
N LYS A 35 -16.10 8.98 -1.11
CA LYS A 35 -15.73 10.41 -1.18
C LYS A 35 -14.62 10.70 -2.21
N ARG A 36 -13.73 9.73 -2.47
CA ARG A 36 -12.56 9.79 -3.36
C ARG A 36 -12.43 8.47 -4.14
N GLY A 37 -13.29 8.28 -5.13
CA GLY A 37 -13.30 7.05 -5.95
C GLY A 37 -12.07 6.88 -6.85
N ASP A 38 -11.24 7.91 -6.98
CA ASP A 38 -9.95 7.93 -7.68
C ASP A 38 -8.81 7.35 -6.84
N VAL A 39 -8.97 7.26 -5.51
CA VAL A 39 -7.95 6.75 -4.60
C VAL A 39 -7.81 5.25 -4.79
N LYS A 40 -6.57 4.82 -4.99
CA LYS A 40 -6.23 3.39 -5.04
C LYS A 40 -6.08 2.86 -3.62
N MET A 41 -6.65 1.69 -3.36
CA MET A 41 -6.54 1.02 -2.08
C MET A 41 -5.88 -0.35 -2.24
N SER A 42 -4.91 -0.65 -1.39
CA SER A 42 -4.24 -1.95 -1.35
C SER A 42 -4.03 -2.40 0.08
N GLY A 43 -3.49 -3.61 0.24
CA GLY A 43 -3.20 -4.23 1.53
C GLY A 43 -4.21 -5.32 1.90
N PHE A 44 -4.34 -5.59 3.20
CA PHE A 44 -5.09 -6.73 3.70
C PHE A 44 -5.69 -6.51 5.09
N TYR A 45 -6.58 -7.41 5.45
CA TYR A 45 -7.13 -7.58 6.80
C TYR A 45 -7.02 -9.03 7.26
N THR A 46 -6.95 -9.23 8.56
CA THR A 46 -6.98 -10.54 9.20
C THR A 46 -8.41 -10.87 9.61
N GLU A 47 -8.91 -12.04 9.22
CA GLU A 47 -10.23 -12.55 9.61
C GLU A 47 -10.11 -13.73 10.56
N GLU A 48 -10.92 -13.70 11.63
CA GLU A 48 -10.99 -14.79 12.58
C GLU A 48 -11.79 -15.97 11.98
N VAL A 49 -11.18 -17.15 11.99
CA VAL A 49 -11.83 -18.39 11.55
C VAL A 49 -12.39 -19.12 12.78
N ARG A 50 -13.70 -19.35 12.78
CA ARG A 50 -14.42 -20.07 13.84
C ARG A 50 -15.10 -21.32 13.26
N GLU A 51 -14.93 -22.44 13.94
CA GLU A 51 -15.60 -23.72 13.63
C GLU A 51 -16.03 -24.38 14.95
N GLY A 52 -17.16 -25.11 14.95
CA GLY A 52 -17.61 -25.84 16.13
C GLY A 52 -17.79 -24.98 17.40
N GLY A 53 -18.14 -23.69 17.26
CA GLY A 53 -18.29 -22.76 18.37
C GLY A 53 -16.98 -22.19 18.94
N GLY A 54 -15.82 -22.51 18.37
CA GLY A 54 -14.52 -22.04 18.83
C GLY A 54 -13.67 -21.40 17.73
N ARG A 55 -12.71 -20.55 18.12
CA ARG A 55 -11.72 -19.99 17.19
C ARG A 55 -10.71 -21.05 16.76
N VAL A 56 -10.69 -21.42 15.49
CA VAL A 56 -9.73 -22.41 14.95
C VAL A 56 -8.53 -21.78 14.26
N GLY A 57 -8.57 -20.47 13.98
CA GLY A 57 -7.42 -19.79 13.41
C GLY A 57 -7.73 -18.39 12.89
N PHE A 58 -6.85 -17.95 12.00
CA PHE A 58 -6.87 -16.63 11.37
C PHE A 58 -6.47 -16.75 9.91
N ASP A 59 -7.16 -16.01 9.05
CA ASP A 59 -6.83 -15.86 7.63
C ASP A 59 -6.37 -14.45 7.35
N VAL A 60 -5.46 -14.30 6.39
CA VAL A 60 -5.18 -13.03 5.74
C VAL A 60 -6.07 -12.92 4.50
N VAL A 61 -6.71 -11.76 4.32
CA VAL A 61 -7.61 -11.47 3.20
C VAL A 61 -7.25 -10.12 2.60
N THR A 62 -6.93 -10.05 1.31
CA THR A 62 -6.60 -8.78 0.63
C THR A 62 -7.85 -7.94 0.41
N LEU A 63 -7.64 -6.65 0.10
CA LEU A 63 -8.72 -5.77 -0.34
C LEU A 63 -9.40 -6.26 -1.62
N GLN A 64 -8.70 -7.09 -2.41
CA GLN A 64 -9.19 -7.71 -3.64
C GLN A 64 -9.91 -9.05 -3.38
N GLY A 65 -9.91 -9.54 -2.14
CA GLY A 65 -10.60 -10.77 -1.74
C GLY A 65 -9.78 -12.05 -1.83
N GLU A 66 -8.49 -11.96 -2.17
CA GLU A 66 -7.57 -13.11 -2.12
C GLU A 66 -7.36 -13.52 -0.65
N ARG A 67 -7.30 -14.82 -0.39
CA ARG A 67 -7.28 -15.36 0.98
C ARG A 67 -6.19 -16.42 1.14
N ALA A 68 -5.49 -16.38 2.27
CA ALA A 68 -4.59 -17.45 2.70
C ALA A 68 -4.64 -17.65 4.23
N ILE A 69 -4.11 -18.78 4.68
CA ILE A 69 -4.00 -19.10 6.10
C ILE A 69 -2.90 -18.24 6.71
N LEU A 70 -3.20 -17.53 7.81
CA LEU A 70 -2.18 -16.90 8.66
C LEU A 70 -1.78 -17.86 9.80
N ALA A 71 -2.78 -18.41 10.50
CA ALA A 71 -2.52 -19.34 11.60
C ALA A 71 -3.68 -20.32 11.84
N ARG A 72 -3.37 -21.50 12.37
CA ARG A 72 -4.35 -22.56 12.74
C ARG A 72 -3.96 -23.23 14.04
N VAL A 73 -4.93 -23.83 14.73
CA VAL A 73 -4.66 -24.65 15.92
C VAL A 73 -3.85 -25.88 15.50
N SER A 74 -2.72 -26.13 16.16
CA SER A 74 -1.88 -27.31 15.92
C SER A 74 -2.71 -28.59 16.09
N GLY A 75 -2.70 -29.46 15.08
CA GLY A 75 -3.41 -30.75 15.11
C GLY A 75 -4.77 -30.76 14.41
N VAL A 76 -5.32 -29.60 14.01
CA VAL A 76 -6.44 -29.55 13.06
C VAL A 76 -5.86 -29.67 11.65
N SER A 77 -5.54 -30.91 11.27
CA SER A 77 -5.08 -31.23 9.93
C SER A 77 -6.24 -30.99 8.96
N GLN A 78 -6.33 -29.82 8.33
CA GLN A 78 -7.05 -29.76 7.06
C GLN A 78 -6.19 -30.49 6.03
N GLY A 79 -6.69 -31.64 5.58
CA GLY A 79 -5.96 -32.61 4.77
C GLY A 79 -5.25 -31.98 3.58
N HIS A 80 -3.95 -31.81 3.71
CA HIS A 80 -3.03 -31.87 2.59
C HIS A 80 -2.12 -33.07 2.86
N SER A 81 -2.45 -34.16 2.17
CA SER A 81 -1.63 -35.33 1.99
C SER A 81 -0.22 -34.90 1.63
N VAL A 82 0.70 -35.04 2.58
CA VAL A 82 2.12 -34.95 2.28
C VAL A 82 2.50 -36.32 1.73
N THR A 83 2.79 -36.37 0.44
CA THR A 83 3.52 -37.46 -0.19
C THR A 83 4.77 -37.77 0.63
N GLU A 84 4.82 -38.99 1.16
CA GLU A 84 6.02 -39.58 1.74
C GLU A 84 7.11 -39.65 0.68
N GLY A 85 8.33 -39.20 1.01
CA GLY A 85 9.49 -39.38 0.15
C GLY A 85 10.26 -38.10 -0.17
N ALA A 86 10.82 -37.45 0.86
CA ALA A 86 12.04 -36.67 0.70
C ALA A 86 12.67 -36.49 2.08
N THR A 87 13.94 -36.88 2.19
CA THR A 87 14.81 -36.70 3.37
C THR A 87 14.70 -35.27 3.92
N ARG A 88 13.91 -35.10 4.99
CA ARG A 88 13.68 -33.80 5.62
C ARG A 88 14.91 -33.42 6.44
N ARG A 89 15.65 -32.42 5.96
CA ARG A 89 16.31 -31.47 6.88
C ARG A 89 15.28 -31.05 7.93
N PRO A 90 15.64 -30.80 9.20
CA PRO A 90 14.68 -30.33 10.19
C PRO A 90 13.98 -29.09 9.62
N ARG A 91 12.69 -29.20 9.27
CA ARG A 91 11.88 -28.02 8.98
C ARG A 91 11.96 -27.21 10.26
N GLU A 92 12.51 -25.99 10.20
CA GLU A 92 12.44 -25.05 11.31
C GLU A 92 10.99 -25.04 11.80
N ALA A 93 10.79 -25.34 13.08
CA ALA A 93 9.45 -25.49 13.62
C ALA A 93 8.70 -24.18 13.40
N SER A 94 7.55 -24.25 12.72
CA SER A 94 6.74 -23.06 12.45
C SER A 94 6.43 -22.35 13.77
N PRO A 95 6.58 -21.01 13.83
CA PRO A 95 6.42 -20.28 15.07
C PRO A 95 4.98 -20.36 15.59
N THR A 96 4.81 -20.25 16.90
CA THR A 96 3.50 -20.38 17.56
C THR A 96 3.14 -19.18 18.41
N VAL A 97 1.86 -18.84 18.45
CA VAL A 97 1.28 -17.88 19.40
C VAL A 97 0.17 -18.57 20.18
N GLY A 98 0.43 -18.91 21.44
CA GLY A 98 -0.47 -19.76 22.21
C GLY A 98 -0.66 -21.10 21.50
N ARG A 99 -1.92 -21.47 21.22
CA ARG A 99 -2.25 -22.72 20.51
C ARG A 99 -2.17 -22.65 18.99
N TYR A 100 -1.87 -21.49 18.42
CA TYR A 100 -1.90 -21.28 16.97
C TYR A 100 -0.49 -21.41 16.39
N GLN A 101 -0.33 -22.32 15.44
CA GLN A 101 0.84 -22.41 14.58
C GLN A 101 0.67 -21.42 13.42
N VAL A 102 1.68 -20.57 13.22
CA VAL A 102 1.69 -19.52 12.21
C VAL A 102 2.31 -20.08 10.93
N ASP A 103 1.59 -19.94 9.82
CA ASP A 103 2.08 -20.29 8.49
C ASP A 103 2.64 -19.03 7.82
N VAL A 104 3.92 -18.75 8.11
CA VAL A 104 4.63 -17.56 7.60
C VAL A 104 4.65 -17.55 6.08
N THR A 105 4.87 -18.72 5.45
CA THR A 105 4.93 -18.82 4.00
C THR A 105 3.59 -18.54 3.35
N SER A 106 2.51 -19.15 3.85
CA SER A 106 1.15 -18.87 3.39
C SER A 106 0.79 -17.39 3.54
N PHE A 107 1.10 -16.79 4.69
CA PHE A 107 0.91 -15.36 4.92
C PHE A 107 1.65 -14.49 3.90
N GLU A 108 2.95 -14.75 3.68
CA GLU A 108 3.79 -13.94 2.78
C GLU A 108 3.28 -13.92 1.34
N THR A 109 2.73 -15.04 0.84
CA THR A 109 2.22 -15.14 -0.55
C THR A 109 1.10 -14.15 -0.86
N ILE A 110 0.36 -13.72 0.16
CA ILE A 110 -0.76 -12.79 0.02
C ILE A 110 -0.40 -11.40 0.55
N ALA A 111 0.21 -11.33 1.73
CA ALA A 111 0.47 -10.07 2.40
C ALA A 111 1.49 -9.21 1.65
N LEU A 112 2.63 -9.78 1.21
CA LEU A 112 3.70 -8.99 0.59
C LEU A 112 3.26 -8.37 -0.74
N PRO A 113 2.65 -9.12 -1.69
CA PRO A 113 2.16 -8.52 -2.93
C PRO A 113 1.06 -7.46 -2.69
N ALA A 114 0.25 -7.60 -1.64
CA ALA A 114 -0.77 -6.62 -1.30
C ALA A 114 -0.18 -5.28 -0.79
N LEU A 115 1.03 -5.30 -0.22
CA LEU A 115 1.78 -4.11 0.16
C LEU A 115 2.58 -3.51 -1.00
N GLU A 116 3.04 -4.35 -1.92
CA GLU A 116 3.71 -3.92 -3.15
C GLU A 116 2.72 -3.31 -4.14
N TYR A 117 2.51 -2.00 -4.05
CA TYR A 117 1.87 -1.29 -5.16
C TYR A 117 2.75 -1.38 -6.42
N LYS A 118 2.41 -2.29 -7.33
CA LYS A 118 2.93 -2.27 -8.71
C LYS A 118 2.30 -1.10 -9.44
N SER A 119 3.05 0.00 -9.54
CA SER A 119 2.79 1.02 -10.55
C SER A 119 2.84 0.36 -11.94
N THR A 120 1.70 -0.04 -12.50
CA THR A 120 1.62 -0.39 -13.92
C THR A 120 1.82 0.89 -14.72
N LYS A 121 3.08 1.22 -15.02
CA LYS A 121 3.44 2.07 -16.16
C LYS A 121 3.77 1.11 -17.30
N THR A 122 2.86 0.99 -18.25
CA THR A 122 3.26 0.80 -19.63
C THR A 122 2.36 1.70 -20.46
N PRO A 123 2.90 2.73 -21.13
CA PRO A 123 2.14 3.42 -22.16
C PRO A 123 1.84 2.41 -23.26
N VAL A 124 0.55 2.19 -23.53
CA VAL A 124 0.14 1.64 -24.82
C VAL A 124 0.70 2.61 -25.85
N ALA A 125 1.68 2.14 -26.62
CA ALA A 125 2.16 2.87 -27.77
C ALA A 125 0.95 3.18 -28.65
N LEU A 126 0.67 4.47 -28.86
CA LEU A 126 -0.21 4.92 -29.91
C LEU A 126 0.43 4.46 -31.23
N SER A 127 0.06 3.25 -31.67
CA SER A 127 0.26 2.85 -33.05
C SER A 127 -0.55 3.84 -33.87
N LYS A 128 0.17 4.69 -34.61
CA LYS A 128 -0.39 5.56 -35.63
C LYS A 128 -1.27 4.71 -36.53
N VAL A 129 -2.58 4.92 -36.46
CA VAL A 129 -3.47 4.64 -37.58
C VAL A 129 -3.03 5.57 -38.71
N ARG A 130 -2.28 5.04 -39.67
CA ARG A 130 -2.18 5.60 -41.01
C ARG A 130 -2.77 4.58 -41.97
N GLY A 131 -4.04 4.79 -42.31
CA GLY A 131 -4.56 4.34 -43.60
C GLY A 131 -3.99 5.27 -44.69
N ASN A 132 -3.32 4.70 -45.68
CA ASN A 132 -3.86 4.55 -47.04
C ASN A 132 -2.78 4.03 -48.01
N SER A 133 -3.21 3.02 -48.75
CA SER A 133 -2.92 2.67 -50.16
C SER A 133 -1.93 3.54 -50.97
N SER A 134 -0.90 2.84 -51.47
CA SER A 134 -0.41 2.78 -52.87
C SER A 134 -0.23 4.08 -53.70
N VAL A 135 0.98 4.32 -54.23
CA VAL A 135 1.42 4.03 -55.62
C VAL A 135 2.82 4.66 -55.88
N SER A 136 3.62 3.91 -56.65
CA SER A 136 4.93 4.11 -57.33
C SER A 136 5.63 5.49 -57.34
N ASP A 137 6.96 5.52 -57.13
CA ASP A 137 7.98 5.38 -58.19
C ASP A 137 9.43 5.50 -57.67
N SER A 138 10.37 5.05 -58.50
CA SER A 138 11.76 4.60 -58.27
C SER A 138 12.85 5.66 -57.93
N PRO A 139 14.10 5.25 -57.59
CA PRO A 139 15.09 6.01 -56.78
C PRO A 139 16.31 6.58 -57.55
N LYS A 140 17.15 7.41 -56.89
CA LYS A 140 18.58 7.74 -57.20
C LYS A 140 19.19 8.54 -56.02
N ILE A 141 20.12 8.01 -55.21
CA ILE A 141 21.60 7.90 -55.35
C ILE A 141 22.32 9.28 -55.33
N LEU A 142 23.02 9.61 -54.23
CA LEU A 142 24.47 9.96 -54.08
C LEU A 142 24.51 11.37 -53.41
N GLU A 143 25.38 11.81 -52.50
CA GLU A 143 26.78 11.49 -52.26
C GLU A 143 27.29 12.22 -50.97
N ARG A 144 28.20 11.54 -50.24
CA ARG A 144 29.37 12.01 -49.43
C ARG A 144 29.26 13.06 -48.29
N LYS A 145 29.59 12.55 -47.10
CA LYS A 145 30.31 13.14 -45.91
C LYS A 145 31.73 13.69 -46.27
N PRO A 146 32.57 14.22 -45.33
CA PRO A 146 32.43 14.86 -43.99
C PRO A 146 33.40 16.10 -43.89
N PRO A 147 34.15 16.45 -42.80
CA PRO A 147 34.01 16.34 -41.33
C PRO A 147 34.25 17.69 -40.56
N GLY A 148 34.09 17.70 -39.23
CA GLY A 148 34.67 18.74 -38.33
C GLY A 148 33.73 19.20 -37.22
N ARG A 149 33.73 18.54 -36.05
CA ARG A 149 34.41 18.92 -34.79
C ARG A 149 33.90 20.23 -34.15
N LYS A 150 33.18 20.02 -33.03
CA LYS A 150 33.08 20.79 -31.77
C LYS A 150 33.03 22.33 -31.87
N THR A 151 32.00 22.96 -31.30
CA THR A 151 31.98 23.51 -29.93
C THR A 151 30.80 24.47 -29.77
N THR A 152 30.24 24.49 -28.56
CA THR A 152 29.72 25.65 -27.80
C THR A 152 29.31 26.91 -28.58
N SER A 153 28.09 27.39 -28.34
CA SER A 153 27.84 28.67 -27.69
C SER A 153 26.42 29.14 -27.98
N ALA A 154 25.76 29.63 -26.93
CA ALA A 154 24.57 30.44 -27.01
C ALA A 154 24.78 31.66 -27.92
N TYR A 155 23.72 32.07 -28.63
CA TYR A 155 23.37 33.44 -29.04
C TYR A 155 21.92 33.31 -29.56
N SER A 156 20.91 33.80 -28.83
CA SER A 156 20.41 35.19 -28.82
C SER A 156 19.74 35.59 -30.13
N SER A 157 18.44 35.91 -30.07
CA SER A 157 17.84 37.19 -30.47
C SER A 157 16.35 36.98 -30.81
N THR A 158 15.42 37.48 -29.99
CA THR A 158 14.76 38.80 -29.93
C THR A 158 13.54 38.92 -30.85
N LEU A 159 12.47 39.43 -30.24
CA LEU A 159 11.23 39.98 -30.81
C LEU A 159 10.23 38.88 -31.24
N GLU A 160 8.97 38.90 -30.82
CA GLU A 160 8.06 40.04 -30.91
C GLU A 160 7.05 40.13 -29.77
N THR A 161 6.75 41.38 -29.45
CA THR A 161 5.65 41.87 -28.61
C THR A 161 4.30 41.52 -29.21
N GLY A 162 3.47 40.83 -28.44
CA GLY A 162 2.06 40.61 -28.75
C GLY A 162 1.25 40.47 -27.48
N VAL A 163 0.89 41.60 -26.86
CA VAL A 163 -0.19 41.60 -25.86
C VAL A 163 -1.49 41.39 -26.62
N LYS A 164 -2.01 40.16 -26.58
CA LYS A 164 -3.42 39.87 -26.84
C LYS A 164 -4.02 39.22 -25.61
N SER A 165 -4.96 39.97 -25.04
CA SER A 165 -5.97 39.51 -24.10
C SER A 165 -6.65 38.25 -24.63
N GLY A 166 -6.66 37.20 -23.83
CA GLY A 166 -7.32 35.94 -24.15
C GLY A 166 -6.94 34.92 -23.09
N LYS A 167 -7.96 34.50 -22.32
CA LYS A 167 -8.02 33.37 -21.38
C LYS A 167 -6.66 32.84 -20.92
N ARG A 168 -6.38 32.94 -19.61
CA ARG A 168 -5.44 32.03 -18.97
C ARG A 168 -5.91 30.62 -19.30
N ASP A 169 -5.30 30.03 -20.32
CA ASP A 169 -5.26 28.60 -20.51
C ASP A 169 -4.55 28.11 -19.26
N GLU A 170 -5.34 27.77 -18.24
CA GLU A 170 -4.89 26.94 -17.15
C GLU A 170 -4.32 25.69 -17.83
N LEU A 171 -2.99 25.62 -17.92
CA LEU A 171 -2.30 24.39 -18.25
C LEU A 171 -2.94 23.31 -17.38
N PRO A 172 -3.38 22.18 -17.96
CA PRO A 172 -4.06 21.17 -17.19
C PRO A 172 -3.16 20.81 -16.03
N VAL A 173 -3.64 21.08 -14.81
CA VAL A 173 -2.99 20.69 -13.57
C VAL A 173 -2.63 19.22 -13.75
N GLN A 174 -1.33 18.91 -13.77
CA GLN A 174 -0.87 17.54 -13.90
C GLN A 174 -1.37 16.78 -12.68
N LEU A 175 -2.53 16.13 -12.83
CA LEU A 175 -3.09 15.19 -11.87
C LEU A 175 -2.00 14.17 -11.58
N HIS A 176 -1.38 14.28 -10.41
CA HIS A 176 -0.46 13.27 -9.93
C HIS A 176 -1.29 11.99 -9.78
N MET A 177 -1.21 11.08 -10.74
CA MET A 177 -1.57 9.69 -10.52
C MET A 177 -0.75 9.24 -9.30
N ARG A 178 -1.38 9.00 -8.14
CA ARG A 178 -1.05 7.96 -7.12
C ARG A 178 -1.33 8.41 -5.67
N ASP A 179 -2.50 8.96 -5.36
CA ASP A 179 -2.98 8.88 -3.97
C ASP A 179 -3.32 7.41 -3.67
N CYS A 180 -2.51 6.78 -2.82
CA CYS A 180 -2.67 5.39 -2.44
C CYS A 180 -2.91 5.28 -0.93
N LEU A 181 -4.00 4.60 -0.55
CA LEU A 181 -4.25 4.16 0.82
C LEU A 181 -3.81 2.69 0.96
N VAL A 182 -2.82 2.45 1.82
CA VAL A 182 -2.39 1.09 2.16
C VAL A 182 -3.01 0.70 3.50
N VAL A 183 -3.72 -0.42 3.52
CA VAL A 183 -4.44 -0.93 4.69
C VAL A 183 -3.72 -2.15 5.25
N ILE A 184 -3.40 -2.13 6.55
CA ILE A 184 -2.74 -3.26 7.22
C ILE A 184 -3.44 -3.58 8.53
N ASP A 185 -4.29 -4.60 8.52
CA ASP A 185 -4.94 -5.11 9.72
C ASP A 185 -4.53 -6.57 9.94
N GLU A 186 -3.63 -6.97 10.84
CA GLU A 186 -2.96 -6.22 11.92
C GLU A 186 -1.42 -6.32 11.79
N ILE A 187 -0.69 -5.31 12.26
CA ILE A 187 0.76 -5.42 12.50
C ILE A 187 0.89 -6.01 13.91
N GLY A 188 0.84 -7.33 14.01
CA GLY A 188 0.74 -8.07 15.26
C GLY A 188 1.80 -9.15 15.43
N LYS A 189 1.74 -9.86 16.56
CA LYS A 189 2.75 -10.88 16.91
C LYS A 189 2.82 -12.02 15.88
N MET A 190 1.72 -12.37 15.22
CA MET A 190 1.69 -13.46 14.25
C MET A 190 2.35 -13.05 12.93
N GLU A 191 2.04 -11.85 12.46
CA GLU A 191 2.52 -11.27 11.21
C GLU A 191 4.02 -10.95 11.28
N LEU A 192 4.49 -10.50 12.44
CA LEU A 192 5.89 -10.14 12.69
C LEU A 192 6.86 -11.33 12.75
N PHE A 193 6.39 -12.57 12.60
CA PHE A 193 7.29 -13.70 12.33
C PHE A 193 7.87 -13.68 10.90
N SER A 194 7.21 -12.99 9.96
CA SER A 194 7.75 -12.74 8.62
C SER A 194 8.74 -11.58 8.66
N LYS A 195 10.02 -11.87 8.41
CA LYS A 195 11.05 -10.83 8.28
C LYS A 195 10.84 -9.96 7.05
N SER A 196 10.34 -10.55 5.96
CA SER A 196 10.00 -9.84 4.72
C SER A 196 8.87 -8.83 4.94
N PHE A 197 7.86 -9.21 5.73
CA PHE A 197 6.77 -8.33 6.11
C PHE A 197 7.26 -7.19 7.01
N VAL A 198 8.11 -7.49 8.01
CA VAL A 198 8.76 -6.46 8.84
C VAL A 198 9.47 -5.42 7.97
N ALA A 199 10.33 -5.85 7.04
CA ALA A 199 11.05 -4.96 6.13
C ALA A 199 10.11 -4.15 5.22
N SER A 200 9.02 -4.78 4.75
CA SER A 200 8.01 -4.11 3.92
C SER A 200 7.26 -3.02 4.71
N VAL A 201 6.91 -3.31 5.96
CA VAL A 201 6.28 -2.33 6.85
C VAL A 201 7.24 -1.18 7.15
N GLU A 202 8.51 -1.45 7.48
CA GLU A 202 9.51 -0.39 7.66
C GLU A 202 9.55 0.55 6.45
N GLY A 203 9.70 0.00 5.24
CA GLY A 203 9.74 0.78 4.01
C GLY A 203 8.45 1.58 3.73
N LEU A 204 7.28 1.11 4.17
CA LEU A 204 6.02 1.84 4.03
C LEU A 204 5.94 3.08 4.93
N PHE A 205 6.60 3.05 6.09
CA PHE A 205 6.59 4.16 7.05
C PHE A 205 7.81 5.08 6.94
N GLU A 206 8.81 4.73 6.13
CA GLU A 206 9.95 5.56 5.77
C GLU A 206 9.56 6.74 4.86
N ASN A 207 10.11 7.92 5.14
CA ASN A 207 9.80 9.16 4.41
C ASN A 207 10.53 9.26 3.05
N MET A 208 10.76 8.15 2.37
CA MET A 208 11.61 8.08 1.18
C MET A 208 10.86 7.51 -0.02
N SER A 209 9.95 8.28 -0.61
CA SER A 209 9.75 8.24 -2.06
C SER A 209 8.89 9.41 -2.53
N ASN A 210 9.04 9.76 -3.81
CA ASN A 210 8.16 10.70 -4.54
C ASN A 210 6.75 10.12 -4.78
N GLU A 211 6.30 9.15 -3.98
CA GLU A 211 4.96 8.57 -4.02
C GLU A 211 4.27 8.83 -2.69
N TRP A 212 3.21 9.64 -2.72
CA TRP A 212 2.44 9.95 -1.53
C TRP A 212 1.51 8.79 -1.16
N ARG A 213 1.84 8.07 -0.09
CA ARG A 213 1.04 6.95 0.43
C ARG A 213 0.58 7.26 1.84
N VAL A 214 -0.70 7.05 2.09
CA VAL A 214 -1.27 7.07 3.45
C VAL A 214 -1.39 5.61 3.92
N VAL A 215 -0.95 5.34 5.14
CA VAL A 215 -1.06 4.00 5.74
C VAL A 215 -2.13 4.07 6.83
N LEU A 216 -3.09 3.16 6.77
CA LEU A 216 -4.06 2.89 7.82
C LEU A 216 -3.81 1.49 8.36
N ALA A 217 -3.26 1.39 9.56
CA ALA A 217 -2.91 0.10 10.14
C ALA A 217 -3.46 -0.09 11.55
N THR A 218 -3.63 -1.34 11.98
CA THR A 218 -3.86 -1.68 13.40
C THR A 218 -2.58 -2.19 14.03
N ILE A 219 -2.41 -1.85 15.31
CA ILE A 219 -1.37 -2.39 16.18
C ILE A 219 -2.01 -2.85 17.50
N PRO A 220 -1.52 -3.94 18.12
CA PRO A 220 -2.04 -4.39 19.40
C PRO A 220 -1.78 -3.34 20.47
N VAL A 221 -2.62 -3.36 21.52
CA VAL A 221 -2.36 -2.57 22.73
C VAL A 221 -0.99 -2.95 23.31
N ALA A 222 -0.28 -1.98 23.89
CA ALA A 222 0.95 -2.28 24.62
C ALA A 222 0.65 -3.27 25.75
N GLY A 223 1.23 -4.46 25.67
CA GLY A 223 1.04 -5.52 26.66
C GLY A 223 2.02 -5.40 27.83
N ARG A 224 1.87 -6.26 28.84
CA ARG A 224 2.90 -6.47 29.85
C ARG A 224 3.96 -7.41 29.28
N GLY A 225 5.10 -6.88 28.88
CA GLY A 225 6.24 -7.67 28.39
C GLY A 225 7.02 -6.98 27.27
N LYS A 226 8.05 -7.66 26.76
CA LYS A 226 8.84 -7.18 25.62
C LYS A 226 8.01 -7.26 24.35
N SER A 227 7.54 -6.12 23.87
CA SER A 227 6.96 -5.99 22.52
C SER A 227 8.05 -6.16 21.47
N HIS A 228 7.63 -6.52 20.26
CA HIS A 228 8.50 -6.43 19.09
C HIS A 228 8.93 -4.96 18.88
N TRP A 229 10.20 -4.72 18.54
CA TRP A 229 10.77 -3.37 18.46
C TRP A 229 9.99 -2.47 17.48
N LEU A 230 9.53 -3.03 16.35
CA LEU A 230 8.75 -2.30 15.35
C LEU A 230 7.43 -1.75 15.92
N LEU A 231 6.78 -2.47 16.86
CA LEU A 231 5.55 -1.99 17.47
C LEU A 231 5.80 -0.78 18.37
N GLU A 232 6.90 -0.79 19.12
CA GLU A 232 7.28 0.35 19.96
C GLU A 232 7.73 1.55 19.11
N GLU A 233 8.43 1.29 18.00
CA GLU A 233 8.80 2.30 17.02
C GLU A 233 7.55 2.97 16.44
N LEU A 234 6.62 2.20 15.86
CA LEU A 234 5.40 2.72 15.23
C LEU A 234 4.51 3.51 16.22
N ARG A 235 4.42 3.08 17.49
CA ARG A 235 3.63 3.81 18.51
C ARG A 235 4.13 5.22 18.78
N HIS A 236 5.43 5.45 18.67
CA HIS A 236 6.06 6.74 18.99
C HIS A 236 6.54 7.49 17.74
N ARG A 237 6.30 6.93 16.55
CA ARG A 237 6.75 7.50 15.29
C ARG A 237 6.04 8.83 15.01
N ARG A 238 6.81 9.89 14.80
CA ARG A 238 6.30 11.28 14.67
C ARG A 238 5.34 11.50 13.49
N ASN A 239 5.42 10.68 12.45
CA ASN A 239 4.54 10.75 11.28
C ASN A 239 3.29 9.84 11.42
N CYS A 240 3.05 9.22 12.58
CA CYS A 240 1.91 8.35 12.82
C CYS A 240 0.99 8.93 13.91
N ARG A 241 -0.31 9.04 13.60
CA ARG A 241 -1.33 9.36 14.60
C ARG A 241 -1.92 8.07 15.15
N LEU A 242 -1.79 7.85 16.47
CA LEU A 242 -2.36 6.70 17.16
C LEU A 242 -3.78 7.00 17.67
N PHE A 243 -4.77 6.26 17.19
CA PHE A 243 -6.17 6.33 17.62
C PHE A 243 -6.50 5.16 18.55
N GLN A 244 -6.96 5.46 19.76
CA GLN A 244 -7.37 4.45 20.72
C GLN A 244 -8.86 4.11 20.56
N VAL A 245 -9.11 2.88 20.09
CA VAL A 245 -10.45 2.34 19.85
C VAL A 245 -10.97 1.67 21.12
N THR A 246 -12.19 2.05 21.49
CA THR A 246 -12.97 1.52 22.59
C THR A 246 -14.39 1.22 22.09
N GLU A 247 -15.15 0.42 22.82
CA GLU A 247 -16.55 0.14 22.45
C GLU A 247 -17.41 1.42 22.37
N LYS A 248 -17.09 2.43 23.19
CA LYS A 248 -17.85 3.69 23.28
C LYS A 248 -17.57 4.64 22.12
N ASN A 249 -16.36 4.64 21.57
CA ASN A 249 -15.95 5.61 20.53
C ASN A 249 -15.77 4.99 19.14
N ARG A 250 -15.87 3.66 18.98
CA ARG A 250 -15.59 2.99 17.69
C ARG A 250 -16.40 3.56 16.53
N ASP A 251 -17.66 3.93 16.76
CA ASP A 251 -18.55 4.40 15.70
C ASP A 251 -18.30 5.87 15.35
N SER A 252 -18.00 6.72 16.35
CA SER A 252 -17.58 8.11 16.09
C SER A 252 -16.20 8.19 15.44
N LEU A 253 -15.28 7.28 15.79
CA LEU A 253 -13.93 7.21 15.21
C LEU A 253 -13.95 6.90 13.71
N VAL A 254 -15.00 6.26 13.18
CA VAL A 254 -15.11 6.05 11.72
C VAL A 254 -15.03 7.38 10.99
N GLN A 255 -15.77 8.38 11.45
CA GLN A 255 -15.79 9.70 10.81
C GLN A 255 -14.45 10.41 10.99
N GLU A 256 -13.91 10.42 12.21
CA GLU A 256 -12.65 11.08 12.52
C GLU A 256 -11.46 10.51 11.73
N VAL A 257 -11.35 9.18 11.66
CA VAL A 257 -10.27 8.51 10.93
C VAL A 257 -10.44 8.70 9.42
N SER A 258 -11.68 8.66 8.91
CA SER A 258 -11.94 8.91 7.49
C SER A 258 -11.53 10.32 7.07
N ASP A 259 -11.90 11.33 7.86
CA ASP A 259 -11.56 12.72 7.57
C ASP A 259 -10.05 12.96 7.67
N PHE A 260 -9.38 12.33 8.66
CA PHE A 260 -7.92 12.33 8.74
C PHE A 260 -7.28 11.75 7.46
N VAL A 261 -7.71 10.55 7.04
CA VAL A 261 -7.16 9.89 5.85
C VAL A 261 -7.40 10.73 4.59
N LEU A 262 -8.62 11.25 4.41
CA LEU A 262 -8.97 12.07 3.25
C LEU A 262 -8.19 13.37 3.19
N GLN A 263 -7.99 14.03 4.33
CA GLN A 263 -7.16 15.23 4.40
C GLN A 263 -5.73 14.93 3.94
N ARG A 264 -5.17 13.78 4.34
CA ARG A 264 -3.82 13.39 3.92
C ARG A 264 -3.74 12.98 2.47
N LEU A 265 -4.76 12.32 1.93
CA LEU A 265 -4.85 12.05 0.50
C LEU A 265 -5.10 13.30 -0.35
N THR A 266 -5.34 14.48 0.24
CA THR A 266 -5.59 15.74 -0.50
C THR A 266 -4.45 16.74 -0.33
N ALA A 267 -3.80 16.78 0.83
CA ALA A 267 -2.67 17.65 1.13
C ALA A 267 -1.36 17.26 0.41
N ALA A 268 -1.38 16.21 -0.40
CA ALA A 268 -0.28 15.77 -1.25
C ALA A 268 -0.12 16.57 -2.55
N GLN A 269 -1.00 17.56 -2.76
CA GLN A 269 -1.10 18.40 -3.96
C GLN A 269 -0.30 19.70 -3.83
#